data_AF-A0A9D8U520-F1
#
_entry.id   AF-A0A9D8U520-F1
#
_cell.length_a   1.000
_cell.length_b   1.000
_cell.length_c   1.000
_cell.angle_alpha   90.00
_cell.angle_beta   90.00
_cell.angle_gamma   90.00
#
_symmetry.space_group_name_H-M   'P 1'
#
loop_
_entity.id
_entity.type
_entity.pdbx_description
1 polymer ?
#
loop_
_entity_poly.entity_id
_entity_poly.type
_entity_poly.pdbx_seq_one_letter_code
_entity_poly.pdbx_strand_id
1 'polypeptide(L)'
;MEITKLKERLQEHFTDGLAVVVGSGLSTAEGIPGMRQLAKHLMAEVPRNLLVDAEDAWTAIEADLKAGTDLESALLKTAPPESLEAAIIAETASLIQSHETKILAEVMSGTRVLRFSSLLEYLVKPASGVPVITTNYDRLIEVAVEFCGMGVDVLFTGQNFGHFNPDESRASLCRGVKKARSAVHLKYKKHVIILKPHGSLDWFLRDGEPIRCTLGNIGQNLLITPGVNKFRGGYERPFDAHRERANREITKATRYLILGYGFNDDHLQVHLNHQLRSGKPAIFLTRSLSENARKVVDTSPSMTTIFCLDDKKIGVLHEGSELEFEAPPIWDLGHFVKEVLSP
;
A
#
# COMPACT_ATOMS: atom_id res chain seq x y z
N MET A 1 25.62 -6.49 -16.97
CA MET A 1 24.43 -6.00 -17.67
C MET A 1 24.61 -4.51 -17.87
N GLU A 2 24.38 -3.95 -19.07
CA GLU A 2 24.41 -2.50 -19.31
C GLU A 2 23.11 -1.82 -18.84
N ILE A 3 23.15 -0.53 -18.51
CA ILE A 3 21.96 0.21 -18.03
C ILE A 3 20.82 0.22 -19.06
N THR A 4 21.14 0.33 -20.35
CA THR A 4 20.15 0.27 -21.44
C THR A 4 19.45 -1.08 -21.48
N LYS A 5 20.21 -2.18 -21.39
CA LYS A 5 19.64 -3.55 -21.36
C LYS A 5 18.79 -3.77 -20.11
N LEU A 6 19.17 -3.18 -18.98
CA LEU A 6 18.33 -3.20 -17.78
C LEU A 6 17.00 -2.48 -18.04
N LYS A 7 17.02 -1.27 -18.63
CA LYS A 7 15.80 -0.52 -18.94
C LYS A 7 14.87 -1.29 -19.88
N GLU A 8 15.39 -1.88 -20.96
CA GLU A 8 14.63 -2.74 -21.89
C GLU A 8 13.93 -3.89 -21.14
N ARG A 9 14.68 -4.62 -20.30
CA ARG A 9 14.12 -5.70 -19.48
C ARG A 9 13.02 -5.22 -18.53
N LEU A 10 13.20 -4.04 -17.92
CA LEU A 10 12.20 -3.46 -17.01
C LEU A 10 10.92 -3.08 -17.77
N GLN A 11 11.02 -2.58 -19.00
CA GLN A 11 9.87 -2.26 -19.86
C GLN A 11 9.07 -3.52 -20.24
N GLU A 12 9.75 -4.62 -20.60
CA GLU A 12 9.12 -5.91 -20.94
C GLU A 12 8.26 -6.49 -19.78
N HIS A 13 8.48 -6.01 -18.56
CA HIS A 13 7.71 -6.40 -17.40
C HIS A 13 6.27 -5.88 -17.43
N PHE A 14 6.01 -4.76 -18.11
CA PHE A 14 4.72 -4.06 -18.13
C PHE A 14 3.75 -4.65 -19.15
N THR A 15 3.30 -5.88 -18.90
CA THR A 15 2.33 -6.62 -19.73
C THR A 15 1.27 -7.32 -18.86
N ASP A 16 0.43 -8.15 -19.48
CA ASP A 16 -0.68 -8.84 -18.83
C ASP A 16 -0.27 -9.67 -17.61
N GLY A 17 -1.18 -9.73 -16.64
CA GLY A 17 -1.03 -10.52 -15.40
C GLY A 17 -0.21 -9.83 -14.30
N LEU A 18 0.08 -8.53 -14.45
CA LEU A 18 0.74 -7.71 -13.43
C LEU A 18 -0.19 -7.42 -12.24
N ALA A 19 0.30 -7.71 -11.04
CA ALA A 19 -0.25 -7.18 -9.79
C ALA A 19 0.74 -6.20 -9.15
N VAL A 20 0.22 -5.12 -8.58
CA VAL A 20 1.04 -4.09 -7.92
C VAL A 20 0.90 -4.23 -6.42
N VAL A 21 2.02 -4.30 -5.70
CA VAL A 21 2.07 -4.31 -4.23
C VAL A 21 2.73 -3.02 -3.77
N VAL A 22 2.05 -2.24 -2.95
CA VAL A 22 2.49 -0.92 -2.52
C VAL A 22 2.60 -0.87 -1.00
N GLY A 23 3.79 -0.54 -0.50
CA GLY A 23 4.01 -0.25 0.91
C GLY A 23 4.21 1.23 1.19
N SER A 24 4.51 1.53 2.45
CA SER A 24 4.58 2.91 2.96
C SER A 24 5.69 3.73 2.31
N GLY A 25 6.68 3.08 1.67
CA GLY A 25 7.74 3.77 0.95
C GLY A 25 7.23 4.63 -0.20
N LEU A 26 6.15 4.23 -0.90
CA LEU A 26 5.57 5.06 -1.96
C LEU A 26 4.94 6.33 -1.38
N SER A 27 4.11 6.19 -0.34
CA SER A 27 3.50 7.33 0.35
C SER A 27 4.55 8.22 1.03
N THR A 28 5.63 7.64 1.53
CA THR A 28 6.76 8.39 2.11
C THR A 28 7.47 9.24 1.07
N ALA A 29 7.62 8.74 -0.17
CA ALA A 29 8.15 9.54 -1.27
C ALA A 29 7.23 10.72 -1.62
N GLU A 30 5.92 10.60 -1.37
CA GLU A 30 4.95 11.69 -1.45
C GLU A 30 4.97 12.61 -0.20
N GLY A 31 5.72 12.29 0.84
CA GLY A 31 5.80 13.10 2.06
C GLY A 31 4.81 12.73 3.16
N ILE A 32 4.15 11.56 3.06
CA ILE A 32 3.48 10.94 4.22
C ILE A 32 4.55 10.47 5.22
N PRO A 33 4.38 10.68 6.54
CA PRO A 33 5.34 10.25 7.53
C PRO A 33 5.55 8.73 7.55
N GLY A 34 6.80 8.28 7.60
CA GLY A 34 7.14 6.87 7.77
C GLY A 34 7.11 6.42 9.24
N MET A 35 7.37 5.13 9.48
CA MET A 35 7.29 4.50 10.81
C MET A 35 8.07 5.20 11.92
N ARG A 36 9.27 5.71 11.62
CA ARG A 36 10.08 6.45 12.61
C ARG A 36 9.44 7.78 13.02
N GLN A 37 8.79 8.46 12.08
CA GLN A 37 8.09 9.72 12.36
C GLN A 37 6.78 9.44 13.10
N LEU A 38 6.08 8.34 12.77
CA LEU A 38 4.93 7.89 13.52
C LEU A 38 5.28 7.58 14.99
N ALA A 39 6.35 6.83 15.24
CA ALA A 39 6.80 6.55 16.60
C ALA A 39 7.07 7.84 17.40
N LYS A 40 7.71 8.83 16.77
CA LYS A 40 7.96 10.16 17.38
C LYS A 40 6.66 10.92 17.68
N HIS A 41 5.70 10.87 16.76
CA HIS A 41 4.38 11.49 16.94
C HIS A 41 3.63 10.85 18.12
N LEU A 42 3.58 9.52 18.17
CA LEU A 42 2.91 8.79 19.24
C LEU A 42 3.54 9.12 20.61
N MET A 43 4.88 9.12 20.71
CA MET A 43 5.59 9.53 21.94
C MET A 43 5.21 10.95 22.42
N ALA A 44 4.87 11.86 21.50
CA ALA A 44 4.54 13.24 21.83
C ALA A 44 3.05 13.46 22.18
N GLU A 45 2.14 12.73 21.51
CA GLU A 45 0.71 13.01 21.57
C GLU A 45 -0.08 12.05 22.46
N VAL A 46 0.25 10.74 22.48
CA VAL A 46 -0.46 9.74 23.28
C VAL A 46 -0.47 10.07 24.79
N PRO A 47 0.63 10.55 25.42
CA PRO A 47 0.61 10.91 26.85
C PRO A 47 -0.41 12.00 27.21
N ARG A 48 -0.84 12.84 26.27
CA ARG A 48 -1.70 14.00 26.56
C ARG A 48 -3.14 13.62 26.92
N ASN A 49 -3.61 12.49 26.42
CA ASN A 49 -4.97 12.01 26.59
C ASN A 49 -4.99 10.54 27.07
N LEU A 50 -3.93 10.12 27.78
CA LEU A 50 -3.79 8.75 28.25
C LEU A 50 -4.78 8.47 29.39
N LEU A 51 -5.49 7.35 29.30
CA LEU A 51 -6.34 6.87 30.38
C LEU A 51 -5.49 6.13 31.43
N VAL A 52 -5.97 6.11 32.67
CA VAL A 52 -5.24 5.52 33.82
C VAL A 52 -4.92 4.03 33.59
N ASP A 53 -5.81 3.29 32.92
CA ASP A 53 -5.62 1.87 32.62
C ASP A 53 -4.52 1.60 31.58
N ALA A 54 -4.05 2.64 30.89
CA ALA A 54 -3.03 2.58 29.85
C ALA A 54 -1.65 3.09 30.27
N GLU A 55 -1.51 3.67 31.47
CA GLU A 55 -0.26 4.32 31.93
C GLU A 55 0.94 3.36 31.98
N ASP A 56 0.77 2.19 32.60
CA ASP A 56 1.85 1.20 32.73
C ASP A 56 2.28 0.64 31.36
N ALA A 57 1.30 0.29 30.53
CA ALA A 57 1.54 -0.26 29.20
C ALA A 57 2.26 0.77 28.32
N TRP A 58 1.79 2.02 28.32
CA TRP A 58 2.42 3.09 27.55
C TRP A 58 3.84 3.39 28.05
N THR A 59 4.07 3.41 29.36
CA THR A 59 5.39 3.66 29.94
C THR A 59 6.41 2.62 29.46
N ALA A 60 6.02 1.35 29.42
CA ALA A 60 6.87 0.28 28.90
C ALA A 60 7.12 0.41 27.38
N ILE A 61 6.09 0.70 26.59
CA ILE A 61 6.20 0.95 25.13
C ILE A 61 7.13 2.14 24.86
N GLU A 62 6.94 3.25 25.57
CA GLU A 62 7.72 4.47 25.41
C GLU A 62 9.19 4.25 25.77
N ALA A 63 9.47 3.47 26.82
CA ALA A 63 10.83 3.09 27.20
C ALA A 63 11.54 2.29 26.09
N ASP A 64 10.85 1.32 25.47
CA ASP A 64 11.38 0.54 24.35
C ASP A 64 11.64 1.42 23.12
N LEU A 65 10.71 2.31 22.78
CA LEU A 65 10.89 3.27 21.69
C LEU A 65 12.10 4.20 21.93
N LYS A 66 12.28 4.68 23.16
CA LYS A 66 13.44 5.50 23.56
C LYS A 66 14.75 4.71 23.51
N ALA A 67 14.70 3.41 23.78
CA ALA A 67 15.85 2.50 23.66
C ALA A 67 16.19 2.13 22.20
N GLY A 68 15.40 2.58 21.23
CA GLY A 68 15.64 2.35 19.80
C GLY A 68 14.95 1.12 19.23
N THR A 69 14.10 0.44 20.00
CA THR A 69 13.20 -0.59 19.47
C THR A 69 12.22 0.05 18.47
N ASP A 70 11.98 -0.63 17.35
CA ASP A 70 11.01 -0.14 16.37
C ASP A 70 9.56 -0.25 16.91
N LEU A 71 8.65 0.53 16.32
CA LEU A 71 7.28 0.65 16.81
C LEU A 71 6.51 -0.67 16.81
N GLU A 72 6.73 -1.51 15.79
CA GLU A 72 6.03 -2.78 15.68
C GLU A 72 6.51 -3.75 16.77
N SER A 73 7.83 -3.88 16.94
CA SER A 73 8.43 -4.71 17.99
C SER A 73 8.04 -4.25 19.40
N ALA A 74 7.98 -2.93 19.65
CA ALA A 74 7.59 -2.39 20.95
C ALA A 74 6.13 -2.72 21.30
N LEU A 75 5.22 -2.58 20.34
CA LEU A 75 3.79 -2.88 20.51
C LEU A 75 3.52 -4.40 20.61
N LEU A 76 4.32 -5.23 19.95
CA LEU A 76 4.27 -6.69 20.12
C LEU A 76 4.77 -7.14 21.50
N LYS A 77 5.83 -6.51 22.00
CA LYS A 77 6.42 -6.85 23.30
C LYS A 77 5.50 -6.46 24.46
N THR A 78 4.85 -5.30 24.36
CA THR A 78 3.90 -4.81 25.35
C THR A 78 2.56 -4.56 24.68
N ALA A 79 1.63 -5.52 24.80
CA ALA A 79 0.32 -5.41 24.19
C ALA A 79 -0.48 -4.24 24.82
N PRO A 80 -0.93 -3.26 24.02
CA PRO A 80 -1.71 -2.14 24.54
C PRO A 80 -3.12 -2.59 24.98
N PRO A 81 -3.68 -2.05 26.08
CA PRO A 81 -5.11 -2.18 26.36
C PRO A 81 -5.95 -1.44 25.33
N GLU A 82 -7.26 -1.70 25.31
CA GLU A 82 -8.22 -1.13 24.35
C GLU A 82 -8.16 0.40 24.25
N SER A 83 -8.08 1.07 25.40
CA SER A 83 -8.01 2.54 25.47
C SER A 83 -6.77 3.08 24.78
N LEU A 84 -5.62 2.43 24.99
CA LEU A 84 -4.35 2.79 24.37
C LEU A 84 -4.34 2.47 22.88
N GLU A 85 -4.90 1.33 22.49
CA GLU A 85 -5.05 0.96 21.08
C GLU A 85 -5.89 2.01 20.32
N ALA A 86 -7.03 2.41 20.89
CA ALA A 86 -7.88 3.44 20.32
C ALA A 86 -7.14 4.79 20.18
N ALA A 87 -6.34 5.17 21.18
CA ALA A 87 -5.52 6.38 21.14
C ALA A 87 -4.44 6.29 20.04
N ILE A 88 -3.73 5.15 19.91
CA ILE A 88 -2.72 4.93 18.88
C ILE A 88 -3.34 5.01 17.48
N ILE A 89 -4.51 4.40 17.27
CA ILE A 89 -5.24 4.46 16.00
C ILE A 89 -5.63 5.91 15.67
N ALA A 90 -6.19 6.64 16.64
CA ALA A 90 -6.61 8.03 16.45
C ALA A 90 -5.43 8.94 16.08
N GLU A 91 -4.31 8.82 16.80
CA GLU A 91 -3.11 9.62 16.54
C GLU A 91 -2.42 9.24 15.23
N THR A 92 -2.40 7.94 14.88
CA THR A 92 -1.91 7.47 13.58
C THR A 92 -2.75 8.06 12.43
N ALA A 93 -4.08 7.98 12.55
CA ALA A 93 -5.00 8.53 11.56
C ALA A 93 -4.82 10.05 11.41
N SER A 94 -4.75 10.77 12.53
CA SER A 94 -4.53 12.22 12.59
C SER A 94 -3.24 12.64 11.88
N LEU A 95 -2.10 11.99 12.21
CA LEU A 95 -0.81 12.29 11.62
C LEU A 95 -0.84 12.14 10.09
N ILE A 96 -1.33 11.00 9.61
CA ILE A 96 -1.33 10.68 8.18
C ILE A 96 -2.33 11.58 7.43
N GLN A 97 -3.54 11.77 7.98
CA GLN A 97 -4.56 12.62 7.37
C GLN A 97 -4.08 14.08 7.24
N SER A 98 -3.34 14.60 8.23
CA SER A 98 -2.80 15.97 8.16
C SER A 98 -1.79 16.17 7.02
N HIS A 99 -1.00 15.14 6.69
CA HIS A 99 -0.05 15.18 5.58
C HIS A 99 -0.74 14.91 4.24
N GLU A 100 -1.63 13.91 4.20
CA GLU A 100 -2.46 13.60 3.04
C GLU A 100 -3.23 14.84 2.58
N THR A 101 -3.87 15.57 3.50
CA THR A 101 -4.63 16.79 3.17
C THR A 101 -3.77 17.84 2.45
N LYS A 102 -2.52 18.04 2.89
CA LYS A 102 -1.58 18.97 2.23
C LYS A 102 -1.21 18.49 0.82
N ILE A 103 -0.90 17.20 0.69
CA ILE A 103 -0.57 16.58 -0.59
C ILE A 103 -1.75 16.71 -1.57
N LEU A 104 -2.97 16.42 -1.11
CA LEU A 104 -4.17 16.54 -1.92
C LEU A 104 -4.45 17.98 -2.34
N ALA A 105 -4.20 18.96 -1.47
CA ALA A 105 -4.30 20.37 -1.85
C ALA A 105 -3.35 20.72 -3.01
N GLU A 106 -2.10 20.25 -2.97
CA GLU A 106 -1.11 20.46 -4.03
C GLU A 106 -1.49 19.74 -5.34
N VAL A 107 -2.10 18.55 -5.25
CA VAL A 107 -2.62 17.82 -6.42
C VAL A 107 -3.78 18.59 -7.05
N MET A 108 -4.71 19.08 -6.25
CA MET A 108 -5.87 19.84 -6.73
C MET A 108 -5.49 21.20 -7.33
N SER A 109 -4.45 21.86 -6.81
CA SER A 109 -3.91 23.09 -7.39
C SER A 109 -3.03 22.84 -8.63
N GLY A 110 -2.77 21.58 -8.98
CA GLY A 110 -1.91 21.22 -10.12
C GLY A 110 -0.43 21.46 -9.89
N THR A 111 0.00 21.74 -8.65
CA THR A 111 1.41 21.94 -8.30
C THR A 111 2.14 20.63 -8.02
N ARG A 112 1.40 19.52 -7.93
CA ARG A 112 1.92 18.17 -7.75
C ARG A 112 1.21 17.17 -8.65
N VAL A 113 1.97 16.26 -9.23
CA VAL A 113 1.47 15.01 -9.83
C VAL A 113 1.96 13.85 -8.98
N LEU A 114 1.05 12.98 -8.53
CA LEU A 114 1.43 11.80 -7.73
C LEU A 114 2.21 10.81 -8.59
N ARG A 115 3.26 10.20 -8.05
CA ARG A 115 4.08 9.22 -8.79
C ARG A 115 3.25 8.06 -9.34
N PHE A 116 2.23 7.64 -8.59
CA PHE A 116 1.33 6.57 -9.03
C PHE A 116 0.49 6.99 -10.25
N SER A 117 0.09 8.27 -10.36
CA SER A 117 -0.63 8.77 -11.54
C SER A 117 0.19 8.60 -12.81
N SER A 118 1.49 8.88 -12.76
CA SER A 118 2.39 8.71 -13.91
C SER A 118 2.54 7.25 -14.34
N LEU A 119 2.49 6.31 -13.38
CA LEU A 119 2.57 4.87 -13.68
C LEU A 119 1.35 4.36 -14.45
N LEU A 120 0.15 4.88 -14.13
CA LEU A 120 -1.12 4.35 -14.63
C LEU A 120 -1.22 4.32 -16.14
N GLU A 121 -0.58 5.25 -16.85
CA GLU A 121 -0.59 5.30 -18.31
C GLU A 121 -0.01 4.01 -18.92
N TYR A 122 1.08 3.51 -18.34
CA TYR A 122 1.87 2.39 -18.83
C TYR A 122 1.37 1.01 -18.37
N LEU A 123 0.42 0.95 -17.43
CA LEU A 123 -0.15 -0.32 -16.99
C LEU A 123 -1.10 -0.89 -18.05
N VAL A 124 -1.04 -2.20 -18.28
CA VAL A 124 -2.11 -2.90 -18.99
C VAL A 124 -3.36 -2.89 -18.12
N LYS A 125 -4.52 -2.58 -18.72
CA LYS A 125 -5.79 -2.34 -18.02
C LYS A 125 -6.79 -3.45 -18.37
N PRO A 126 -6.73 -4.62 -17.70
CA PRO A 126 -7.62 -5.72 -18.01
C PRO A 126 -9.08 -5.37 -17.65
N ALA A 127 -10.03 -6.06 -18.26
CA ALA A 127 -11.46 -5.84 -17.97
C ALA A 127 -11.84 -6.18 -16.52
N SER A 128 -11.02 -7.00 -15.84
CA SER A 128 -11.15 -7.31 -14.41
C SER A 128 -10.62 -6.21 -13.49
N GLY A 129 -10.00 -5.14 -14.02
CA GLY A 129 -9.32 -4.14 -13.22
C GLY A 129 -7.87 -4.51 -12.92
N VAL A 130 -7.01 -3.50 -12.77
CA VAL A 130 -5.62 -3.68 -12.34
C VAL A 130 -5.62 -3.94 -10.83
N PRO A 131 -5.10 -5.07 -10.34
CA PRO A 131 -5.04 -5.32 -8.91
C PRO A 131 -3.88 -4.54 -8.27
N VAL A 132 -4.21 -3.72 -7.28
CA VAL A 132 -3.27 -3.00 -6.43
C VAL A 132 -3.53 -3.41 -4.98
N ILE A 133 -2.53 -3.97 -4.32
CA ILE A 133 -2.60 -4.36 -2.92
C ILE A 133 -1.73 -3.40 -2.13
N THR A 134 -2.27 -2.81 -1.06
CA THR A 134 -1.51 -1.88 -0.23
C THR A 134 -1.81 -2.01 1.25
N THR A 135 -0.78 -1.88 2.07
CA THR A 135 -0.91 -1.79 3.53
C THR A 135 -0.98 -0.35 4.02
N ASN A 136 -1.06 0.62 3.10
CA ASN A 136 -1.05 2.05 3.43
C ASN A 136 -2.47 2.51 3.80
N TYR A 137 -2.57 3.35 4.83
CA TYR A 137 -3.85 3.90 5.27
C TYR A 137 -4.33 5.09 4.43
N ASP A 138 -3.39 5.87 3.88
CA ASP A 138 -3.70 7.01 3.01
C ASP A 138 -4.40 6.59 1.72
N ARG A 139 -5.00 7.58 1.05
CA ARG A 139 -5.85 7.42 -0.14
C ARG A 139 -5.18 7.95 -1.39
N LEU A 140 -3.85 8.08 -1.40
CA LEU A 140 -3.12 8.69 -2.52
C LEU A 140 -3.24 7.82 -3.79
N ILE A 141 -3.35 6.49 -3.66
CA ILE A 141 -3.54 5.59 -4.80
C ILE A 141 -4.93 5.80 -5.42
N GLU A 142 -5.97 5.83 -4.60
CA GLU A 142 -7.36 6.08 -4.98
C GLU A 142 -7.45 7.41 -5.74
N VAL A 143 -6.91 8.48 -5.15
CA VAL A 143 -6.90 9.81 -5.77
C VAL A 143 -6.11 9.81 -7.07
N ALA A 144 -4.94 9.17 -7.13
CA ALA A 144 -4.15 9.09 -8.36
C ALA A 144 -4.94 8.43 -9.50
N VAL A 145 -5.70 7.37 -9.19
CA VAL A 145 -6.53 6.64 -10.16
C VAL A 145 -7.71 7.49 -10.64
N GLU A 146 -8.44 8.12 -9.72
CA GLU A 146 -9.58 8.98 -10.06
C GLU A 146 -9.16 10.22 -10.83
N PHE A 147 -8.03 10.83 -10.47
CA PHE A 147 -7.45 11.99 -11.15
C PHE A 147 -7.06 11.66 -12.60
N CYS A 148 -6.60 10.43 -12.87
CA CYS A 148 -6.37 9.93 -14.23
C CYS A 148 -7.68 9.51 -14.96
N GLY A 149 -8.85 9.80 -14.40
CA GLY A 149 -10.15 9.52 -15.01
C GLY A 149 -10.55 8.05 -15.00
N MET A 150 -9.85 7.18 -14.27
CA MET A 150 -10.16 5.76 -14.14
C MET A 150 -11.22 5.51 -13.05
N GLY A 151 -11.73 4.27 -12.96
CA GLY A 151 -12.58 3.83 -11.85
C GLY A 151 -11.75 3.28 -10.70
N VAL A 152 -12.24 3.44 -9.48
CA VAL A 152 -11.69 2.81 -8.28
C VAL A 152 -12.71 1.80 -7.74
N ASP A 153 -12.28 0.56 -7.56
CA ASP A 153 -13.01 -0.47 -6.82
C ASP A 153 -12.26 -0.72 -5.50
N VAL A 154 -12.89 -0.34 -4.39
CA VAL A 154 -12.39 -0.55 -3.03
C VAL A 154 -13.34 -1.44 -2.24
N LEU A 155 -14.23 -2.20 -2.90
CA LEU A 155 -15.25 -3.06 -2.28
C LEU A 155 -16.37 -2.32 -1.51
N PHE A 156 -16.38 -0.99 -1.53
CA PHE A 156 -17.45 -0.15 -0.99
C PHE A 156 -18.27 0.49 -2.11
N THR A 157 -19.53 0.80 -1.81
CA THR A 157 -20.46 1.48 -2.73
C THR A 157 -21.08 2.71 -2.11
N GLY A 158 -20.91 3.85 -2.77
CA GLY A 158 -21.38 5.17 -2.34
C GLY A 158 -20.30 6.22 -2.55
N GLN A 159 -20.69 7.45 -2.87
CA GLN A 159 -19.76 8.53 -3.19
C GLN A 159 -19.20 9.20 -1.92
N ASN A 160 -20.10 9.58 -1.01
CA ASN A 160 -19.73 10.28 0.23
C ASN A 160 -19.90 9.40 1.46
N PHE A 161 -20.87 8.49 1.40
CA PHE A 161 -21.20 7.54 2.44
C PHE A 161 -21.40 6.19 1.76
N GLY A 162 -20.48 5.27 2.00
CA GLY A 162 -20.38 4.02 1.29
C GLY A 162 -20.57 2.81 2.20
N HIS A 163 -21.30 1.82 1.72
CA HIS A 163 -21.49 0.54 2.41
C HIS A 163 -20.58 -0.52 1.80
N PHE A 164 -20.11 -1.44 2.65
CA PHE A 164 -19.31 -2.56 2.20
C PHE A 164 -20.17 -3.50 1.34
N ASN A 165 -19.93 -3.51 0.02
CA ASN A 165 -20.64 -4.35 -0.95
C ASN A 165 -19.74 -4.61 -2.17
N PRO A 166 -18.91 -5.67 -2.14
CA PRO A 166 -17.97 -5.99 -3.22
C PRO A 166 -18.63 -6.16 -4.59
N ASP A 167 -19.79 -6.83 -4.63
CA ASP A 167 -20.47 -7.15 -5.89
C ASP A 167 -21.01 -5.88 -6.56
N GLU A 168 -21.67 -5.01 -5.79
CA GLU A 168 -22.15 -3.74 -6.31
C GLU A 168 -21.01 -2.76 -6.60
N SER A 169 -19.91 -2.79 -5.84
CA SER A 169 -18.75 -1.92 -6.08
C SER A 169 -18.20 -2.16 -7.48
N ARG A 170 -18.01 -3.43 -7.84
CA ARG A 170 -17.63 -3.84 -9.19
C ARG A 170 -18.72 -3.52 -10.22
N ALA A 171 -19.99 -3.79 -9.92
CA ALA A 171 -21.10 -3.54 -10.84
C ALA A 171 -21.25 -2.04 -11.18
N SER A 172 -20.94 -1.13 -10.25
CA SER A 172 -20.99 0.32 -10.44
C SER A 172 -20.05 0.83 -11.54
N LEU A 173 -19.03 0.04 -11.87
CA LEU A 173 -18.06 0.33 -12.93
C LEU A 173 -18.52 -0.18 -14.31
N CYS A 174 -19.63 -0.90 -14.40
CA CYS A 174 -20.20 -1.34 -15.67
C CYS A 174 -20.65 -0.13 -16.51
N ARG A 175 -20.31 -0.14 -17.80
CA ARG A 175 -20.63 0.92 -18.78
C ARG A 175 -21.37 0.39 -19.99
N GLY A 176 -21.60 -0.92 -20.06
CA GLY A 176 -22.41 -1.49 -21.13
C GLY A 176 -22.39 -3.01 -21.14
N VAL A 177 -23.27 -3.56 -21.95
CA VAL A 177 -23.43 -5.00 -22.13
C VAL A 177 -23.26 -5.31 -23.60
N LYS A 178 -22.35 -6.23 -23.94
CA LYS A 178 -22.20 -6.77 -25.29
C LYS A 178 -22.69 -8.22 -25.30
N LYS A 179 -23.79 -8.45 -26.00
CA LYS A 179 -24.25 -9.81 -26.31
C LYS A 179 -23.47 -10.33 -27.51
N ALA A 180 -22.85 -11.51 -27.37
CA ALA A 180 -22.18 -12.20 -28.47
C ALA A 180 -22.58 -13.68 -28.41
N ARG A 181 -23.38 -14.13 -29.38
CA ARG A 181 -24.00 -15.46 -29.39
C ARG A 181 -24.73 -15.75 -28.06
N SER A 182 -24.38 -16.83 -27.37
CA SER A 182 -24.92 -17.25 -26.08
C SER A 182 -24.25 -16.61 -24.85
N ALA A 183 -23.25 -15.73 -25.04
CA ALA A 183 -22.49 -15.14 -23.95
C ALA A 183 -22.78 -13.63 -23.77
N VAL A 184 -22.91 -13.21 -22.51
CA VAL A 184 -23.07 -11.81 -22.11
C VAL A 184 -21.73 -11.29 -21.59
N HIS A 185 -21.17 -10.28 -22.25
CA HIS A 185 -19.93 -9.64 -21.84
C HIS A 185 -20.22 -8.26 -21.27
N LEU A 186 -19.89 -8.07 -20.00
CA LEU A 186 -19.99 -6.76 -19.36
C LEU A 186 -18.76 -5.92 -19.73
N LYS A 187 -18.99 -4.70 -20.18
CA LYS A 187 -17.94 -3.71 -20.45
C LYS A 187 -17.80 -2.82 -19.22
N TYR A 188 -16.62 -2.78 -18.63
CA TYR A 188 -16.32 -1.96 -17.47
C TYR A 188 -15.54 -0.70 -17.87
N LYS A 189 -15.69 0.38 -17.10
CA LYS A 189 -14.74 1.50 -17.10
C LYS A 189 -13.35 0.93 -16.81
N LYS A 190 -12.29 1.46 -17.46
CA LYS A 190 -10.90 1.15 -17.05
C LYS A 190 -10.76 1.49 -15.56
N HIS A 191 -10.32 0.54 -14.75
CA HIS A 191 -10.34 0.70 -13.30
C HIS A 191 -9.18 -0.03 -12.62
N VAL A 192 -8.96 0.33 -11.37
CA VAL A 192 -8.03 -0.32 -10.45
C VAL A 192 -8.86 -0.90 -9.30
N ILE A 193 -8.59 -2.14 -8.92
CA ILE A 193 -9.10 -2.73 -7.69
C ILE A 193 -8.05 -2.52 -6.61
N ILE A 194 -8.37 -1.75 -5.58
CA ILE A 194 -7.45 -1.38 -4.51
C ILE A 194 -7.81 -2.18 -3.25
N LEU A 195 -6.90 -3.03 -2.81
CA LEU A 195 -7.10 -3.96 -1.73
C LEU A 195 -6.27 -3.54 -0.51
N LYS A 196 -6.94 -3.14 0.56
CA LYS A 196 -6.34 -2.55 1.76
C LYS A 196 -6.56 -3.45 2.98
N PRO A 197 -5.79 -4.54 3.15
CA PRO A 197 -5.93 -5.44 4.29
C PRO A 197 -5.76 -4.76 5.66
N HIS A 198 -5.12 -3.59 5.71
CA HIS A 198 -4.88 -2.83 6.94
C HIS A 198 -5.82 -1.64 7.16
N GLY A 199 -6.82 -1.47 6.29
CA GLY A 199 -7.78 -0.38 6.43
C GLY A 199 -7.42 0.87 5.65
N SER A 200 -8.20 1.92 5.86
CA SER A 200 -8.09 3.19 5.17
C SER A 200 -8.56 4.33 6.07
N LEU A 201 -7.99 5.53 5.88
CA LEU A 201 -8.37 6.73 6.64
C LEU A 201 -9.85 7.11 6.51
N ASP A 202 -10.50 6.68 5.43
CA ASP A 202 -11.93 6.91 5.18
C ASP A 202 -12.83 5.76 5.62
N TRP A 203 -12.32 4.74 6.33
CA TRP A 203 -13.15 3.65 6.84
C TRP A 203 -13.45 3.85 8.32
N PHE A 204 -14.71 3.67 8.69
CA PHE A 204 -15.20 3.87 10.05
C PHE A 204 -16.15 2.76 10.46
N LEU A 205 -16.22 2.50 11.76
CA LEU A 205 -17.29 1.68 12.34
C LEU A 205 -18.47 2.56 12.73
N ARG A 206 -19.67 2.22 12.25
CA ARG A 206 -20.91 2.91 12.62
C ARG A 206 -22.01 1.89 12.87
N ASP A 207 -22.60 1.93 14.05
CA ASP A 207 -23.70 1.04 14.45
C ASP A 207 -23.36 -0.46 14.24
N GLY A 208 -22.10 -0.83 14.44
CA GLY A 208 -21.58 -2.19 14.24
C GLY A 208 -21.24 -2.55 12.78
N GLU A 209 -21.49 -1.66 11.81
CA GLU A 209 -21.25 -1.90 10.39
C GLU A 209 -20.07 -1.06 9.86
N PRO A 210 -19.23 -1.64 8.97
CA PRO A 210 -18.17 -0.90 8.32
C PRO A 210 -18.73 0.01 7.24
N ILE A 211 -18.35 1.29 7.31
CA ILE A 211 -18.70 2.29 6.31
C ILE A 211 -17.45 2.96 5.77
N ARG A 212 -17.54 3.45 4.53
CA ARG A 212 -16.55 4.34 3.93
C ARG A 212 -17.12 5.76 3.89
N CYS A 213 -16.42 6.75 4.42
CA CYS A 213 -16.85 8.15 4.41
C CYS A 213 -15.70 9.09 4.05
N THR A 214 -15.90 9.91 3.01
CA THR A 214 -14.91 10.90 2.57
C THR A 214 -15.08 12.27 3.21
N LEU A 215 -16.17 12.51 3.94
CA LEU A 215 -16.56 13.82 4.49
C LEU A 215 -15.84 14.21 5.79
N GLY A 216 -14.91 13.39 6.27
CA GLY A 216 -14.11 13.65 7.47
C GLY A 216 -14.26 12.57 8.54
N ASN A 217 -13.68 12.82 9.71
CA ASN A 217 -13.76 11.89 10.83
C ASN A 217 -15.18 11.89 11.41
N ILE A 218 -15.86 10.75 11.30
CA ILE A 218 -17.25 10.56 11.74
C ILE A 218 -17.40 9.43 12.77
N GLY A 219 -16.28 8.93 13.32
CA GLY A 219 -16.30 7.83 14.27
C GLY A 219 -14.95 7.14 14.43
N GLN A 220 -14.97 5.93 14.96
CA GLN A 220 -13.75 5.13 15.13
C GLN A 220 -13.22 4.69 13.75
N ASN A 221 -11.99 5.07 13.43
CA ASN A 221 -11.32 4.61 12.21
C ASN A 221 -11.10 3.09 12.23
N LEU A 222 -11.32 2.45 11.09
CA LEU A 222 -11.02 1.04 10.87
C LEU A 222 -9.61 0.89 10.28
N LEU A 223 -8.60 0.94 11.15
CA LEU A 223 -7.19 0.72 10.80
C LEU A 223 -6.61 -0.45 11.60
N ILE A 224 -5.73 -1.23 10.98
CA ILE A 224 -4.90 -2.22 11.67
C ILE A 224 -3.51 -1.60 11.86
N THR A 225 -3.19 -1.15 13.07
CA THR A 225 -1.88 -0.58 13.42
C THR A 225 -0.84 -1.67 13.72
N PRO A 226 0.47 -1.38 13.58
CA PRO A 226 1.54 -2.36 13.84
C PRO A 226 1.51 -2.90 15.26
N GLY A 227 1.88 -4.17 15.42
CA GLY A 227 2.00 -4.84 16.73
C GLY A 227 0.71 -4.99 17.55
N VAL A 228 -0.44 -4.58 17.00
CA VAL A 228 -1.72 -4.68 17.71
C VAL A 228 -2.32 -6.08 17.58
N ASN A 229 -2.90 -6.55 18.68
CA ASN A 229 -3.65 -7.81 18.72
C ASN A 229 -4.82 -7.74 17.74
N LYS A 230 -4.67 -8.49 16.66
CA LYS A 230 -5.78 -8.83 15.78
C LYS A 230 -6.87 -9.49 16.62
N PHE A 231 -8.13 -9.23 16.29
CA PHE A 231 -9.35 -9.85 16.81
C PHE A 231 -10.04 -9.13 17.97
N ARG A 232 -11.03 -8.32 17.58
CA ARG A 232 -12.31 -8.22 18.27
C ARG A 232 -13.36 -8.90 17.40
N GLY A 233 -14.16 -9.79 18.00
CA GLY A 233 -15.23 -10.53 17.32
C GLY A 233 -16.26 -9.57 16.73
N GLY A 234 -16.26 -9.44 15.40
CA GLY A 234 -17.13 -8.53 14.64
C GLY A 234 -16.40 -7.71 13.56
N TYR A 235 -15.07 -7.52 13.70
CA TYR A 235 -14.27 -6.70 12.77
C TYR A 235 -13.79 -7.47 11.52
N GLU A 236 -14.22 -8.71 11.29
CA GLU A 236 -13.75 -9.51 10.15
C GLU A 236 -14.04 -8.81 8.80
N ARG A 237 -15.14 -8.05 8.69
CA ARG A 237 -15.43 -7.22 7.52
C ARG A 237 -15.14 -5.75 7.83
N PRO A 238 -14.40 -5.04 6.97
CA PRO A 238 -14.06 -5.39 5.58
C PRO A 238 -12.69 -6.09 5.43
N PHE A 239 -11.87 -6.18 6.49
CA PHE A 239 -10.46 -6.58 6.41
C PHE A 239 -10.26 -7.97 5.79
N ASP A 240 -11.03 -8.98 6.19
CA ASP A 240 -10.92 -10.35 5.69
C ASP A 240 -11.25 -10.43 4.20
N ALA A 241 -12.27 -9.71 3.75
CA ALA A 241 -12.61 -9.68 2.33
C ALA A 241 -11.51 -9.03 1.49
N HIS A 242 -10.90 -7.94 1.98
CA HIS A 242 -9.73 -7.34 1.33
C HIS A 242 -8.53 -8.28 1.34
N ARG A 243 -8.24 -8.94 2.46
CA ARG A 243 -7.13 -9.89 2.62
C ARG A 243 -7.30 -11.10 1.71
N GLU A 244 -8.47 -11.74 1.72
CA GLU A 244 -8.78 -12.88 0.86
C GLU A 244 -8.72 -12.50 -0.61
N ARG A 245 -9.28 -11.34 -0.98
CA ARG A 245 -9.19 -10.87 -2.37
C ARG A 245 -7.75 -10.59 -2.76
N ALA A 246 -6.96 -10.00 -1.87
CA ALA A 246 -5.54 -9.74 -2.11
C ALA A 246 -4.78 -11.06 -2.34
N ASN A 247 -5.00 -12.06 -1.49
CA ASN A 247 -4.39 -13.39 -1.63
C ASN A 247 -4.78 -14.06 -2.96
N ARG A 248 -6.04 -13.91 -3.40
CA ARG A 248 -6.50 -14.41 -4.70
C ARG A 248 -5.80 -13.71 -5.87
N GLU A 249 -5.73 -12.38 -5.87
CA GLU A 249 -5.06 -11.63 -6.94
C GLU A 249 -3.55 -11.90 -6.94
N ILE A 250 -2.91 -12.03 -5.77
CA ILE A 250 -1.51 -12.44 -5.66
C ILE A 250 -1.30 -13.82 -6.27
N THR A 251 -2.13 -14.79 -5.93
CA THR A 251 -2.01 -16.17 -6.46
C THR A 251 -2.21 -16.20 -7.97
N LYS A 252 -3.16 -15.43 -8.48
CA LYS A 252 -3.52 -15.37 -9.91
C LYS A 252 -2.48 -14.61 -10.75
N ALA A 253 -1.83 -13.59 -10.20
CA ALA A 253 -0.87 -12.77 -10.93
C ALA A 253 0.27 -13.61 -11.51
N THR A 254 0.74 -13.26 -12.70
CA THR A 254 1.89 -13.92 -13.34
C THR A 254 3.19 -13.17 -13.09
N ARG A 255 3.11 -11.92 -12.62
CA ARG A 255 4.23 -11.04 -12.33
C ARG A 255 3.86 -9.94 -11.34
N TYR A 256 4.84 -9.36 -10.67
CA TYR A 256 4.62 -8.34 -9.62
C TYR A 256 5.41 -7.06 -9.85
N LEU A 257 4.80 -5.91 -9.56
CA LEU A 257 5.51 -4.65 -9.34
C LEU A 257 5.38 -4.30 -7.86
N ILE A 258 6.50 -4.24 -7.14
CA ILE A 258 6.54 -4.02 -5.70
C ILE A 258 7.16 -2.64 -5.46
N LEU A 259 6.44 -1.76 -4.77
CA LEU A 259 6.77 -0.35 -4.62
C LEU A 259 6.88 0.01 -3.15
N GLY A 260 8.10 0.23 -2.66
CA GLY A 260 8.36 0.70 -1.31
C GLY A 260 7.77 -0.20 -0.20
N TYR A 261 7.66 -1.50 -0.47
CA TYR A 261 7.14 -2.50 0.48
C TYR A 261 8.25 -3.08 1.35
N GLY A 262 8.07 -3.02 2.67
CA GLY A 262 9.10 -3.38 3.65
C GLY A 262 9.23 -4.87 3.96
N PHE A 263 8.29 -5.71 3.51
CA PHE A 263 8.23 -7.14 3.83
C PHE A 263 8.21 -7.45 5.34
N ASN A 264 7.37 -6.72 6.09
CA ASN A 264 7.18 -6.90 7.53
C ASN A 264 5.74 -7.32 7.91
N ASP A 265 4.83 -7.49 6.94
CA ASP A 265 3.45 -7.93 7.20
C ASP A 265 3.30 -9.41 6.90
N ASP A 266 3.30 -10.22 7.96
CA ASP A 266 3.23 -11.68 7.89
C ASP A 266 2.03 -12.21 7.08
N HIS A 267 0.87 -11.53 7.12
CA HIS A 267 -0.34 -12.08 6.49
C HIS A 267 -0.32 -11.91 4.98
N LEU A 268 0.10 -10.73 4.51
CA LEU A 268 0.27 -10.49 3.09
C LEU A 268 1.50 -11.23 2.54
N GLN A 269 2.56 -11.33 3.37
CA GLN A 269 3.85 -11.84 2.98
C GLN A 269 3.86 -13.35 2.74
N VAL A 270 3.09 -14.17 3.46
CA VAL A 270 3.09 -15.65 3.22
C VAL A 270 2.74 -15.98 1.76
N HIS A 271 1.65 -15.41 1.24
CA HIS A 271 1.23 -15.67 -0.13
C HIS A 271 2.21 -15.06 -1.14
N LEU A 272 2.59 -13.79 -0.95
CA LEU A 272 3.50 -13.12 -1.87
C LEU A 272 4.88 -13.82 -1.92
N ASN A 273 5.49 -14.12 -0.77
CA ASN A 273 6.78 -14.80 -0.71
C ASN A 273 6.75 -16.17 -1.38
N HIS A 274 5.67 -16.94 -1.22
CA HIS A 274 5.53 -18.21 -1.91
C HIS A 274 5.61 -18.03 -3.43
N GLN A 275 4.89 -17.04 -3.97
CA GLN A 275 4.89 -16.75 -5.40
C GLN A 275 6.27 -16.29 -5.90
N LEU A 276 6.94 -15.41 -5.15
CA LEU A 276 8.27 -14.92 -5.50
C LEU A 276 9.32 -16.04 -5.47
N ARG A 277 9.30 -16.89 -4.44
CA ARG A 277 10.17 -18.06 -4.31
C ARG A 277 9.94 -19.09 -5.41
N SER A 278 8.71 -19.22 -5.91
CA SER A 278 8.41 -20.09 -7.07
C SER A 278 8.93 -19.54 -8.41
N GLY A 279 9.58 -18.37 -8.42
CA GLY A 279 10.20 -17.79 -9.61
C GLY A 279 9.25 -16.96 -10.47
N LYS A 280 8.11 -16.49 -9.94
CA LYS A 280 7.31 -15.50 -10.67
C LYS A 280 8.10 -14.20 -10.81
N PRO A 281 8.22 -13.62 -12.02
CA PRO A 281 8.97 -12.39 -12.23
C PRO A 281 8.45 -11.23 -11.36
N ALA A 282 9.36 -10.44 -10.82
CA ALA A 282 9.01 -9.27 -10.03
C ALA A 282 10.00 -8.12 -10.25
N ILE A 283 9.49 -6.89 -10.24
CA ILE A 283 10.31 -5.69 -10.08
C ILE A 283 10.06 -5.16 -8.67
N PHE A 284 11.11 -4.91 -7.92
CA PHE A 284 11.03 -4.30 -6.59
C PHE A 284 11.79 -2.97 -6.57
N LEU A 285 11.06 -1.87 -6.38
CA LEU A 285 11.61 -0.52 -6.27
C LEU A 285 11.56 -0.09 -4.80
N THR A 286 12.71 0.22 -4.20
CA THR A 286 12.78 0.71 -2.82
C THR A 286 13.93 1.67 -2.64
N ARG A 287 13.78 2.69 -1.79
CA ARG A 287 14.92 3.56 -1.45
C ARG A 287 16.01 2.79 -0.72
N SER A 288 15.62 2.06 0.33
CA SER A 288 16.56 1.32 1.18
C SER A 288 16.12 -0.13 1.26
N LEU A 289 17.09 -1.04 1.15
CA LEU A 289 16.86 -2.47 1.24
C LEU A 289 17.01 -2.90 2.71
N SER A 290 15.90 -3.19 3.37
CA SER A 290 15.92 -3.71 4.76
C SER A 290 16.45 -5.15 4.79
N GLU A 291 16.88 -5.61 5.97
CA GLU A 291 17.34 -7.00 6.13
C GLU A 291 16.24 -8.02 5.78
N ASN A 292 14.99 -7.74 6.17
CA ASN A 292 13.86 -8.60 5.84
C ASN A 292 13.59 -8.62 4.33
N ALA A 293 13.64 -7.46 3.67
CA ALA A 293 13.51 -7.38 2.23
C ALA A 293 14.66 -8.12 1.53
N ARG A 294 15.92 -8.00 2.00
CA ARG A 294 17.08 -8.73 1.48
C ARG A 294 16.88 -10.24 1.54
N LYS A 295 16.39 -10.78 2.67
CA LYS A 295 16.07 -12.22 2.79
C LYS A 295 15.04 -12.69 1.75
N VAL A 296 14.05 -11.86 1.42
CA VAL A 296 13.07 -12.17 0.37
C VAL A 296 13.75 -12.11 -1.00
N VAL A 297 14.53 -11.06 -1.28
CA VAL A 297 15.27 -10.90 -2.54
C VAL A 297 16.17 -12.11 -2.81
N ASP A 298 16.96 -12.52 -1.82
CA ASP A 298 17.92 -13.63 -1.94
C ASP A 298 17.23 -14.98 -2.21
N THR A 299 15.94 -15.11 -1.86
CA THR A 299 15.14 -16.32 -2.11
C THR A 299 14.21 -16.21 -3.31
N SER A 300 14.27 -15.13 -4.08
CA SER A 300 13.37 -14.83 -5.20
C SER A 300 14.15 -14.77 -6.52
N PRO A 301 14.32 -15.90 -7.23
CA PRO A 301 15.29 -16.01 -8.32
C PRO A 301 15.03 -15.08 -9.50
N SER A 302 13.75 -14.78 -9.78
CA SER A 302 13.35 -13.97 -10.94
C SER A 302 13.01 -12.52 -10.59
N MET A 303 13.35 -12.07 -9.37
CA MET A 303 13.13 -10.69 -8.97
C MET A 303 14.29 -9.80 -9.43
N THR A 304 13.96 -8.61 -9.94
CA THR A 304 14.91 -7.52 -10.17
C THR A 304 14.62 -6.43 -9.16
N THR A 305 15.56 -6.19 -8.24
CA THR A 305 15.42 -5.18 -7.19
C THR A 305 16.30 -3.99 -7.50
N ILE A 306 15.75 -2.77 -7.37
CA ILE A 306 16.47 -1.52 -7.59
C ILE A 306 16.39 -0.68 -6.32
N PHE A 307 17.55 -0.23 -5.84
CA PHE A 307 17.64 0.55 -4.61
C PHE A 307 18.71 1.65 -4.67
N CYS A 308 18.64 2.59 -3.72
CA CYS A 308 19.58 3.69 -3.61
C CYS A 308 20.89 3.19 -2.98
N LEU A 309 22.03 3.47 -3.62
CA LEU A 309 23.36 3.35 -3.01
C LEU A 309 23.84 4.72 -2.52
N ASP A 310 23.74 5.74 -3.37
CA ASP A 310 23.97 7.14 -3.04
C ASP A 310 23.19 8.06 -4.00
N ASP A 311 23.42 9.37 -3.95
CA ASP A 311 22.70 10.38 -4.74
C ASP A 311 22.88 10.24 -6.27
N LYS A 312 23.92 9.52 -6.73
CA LYS A 312 24.25 9.33 -8.16
C LYS A 312 24.26 7.87 -8.60
N LYS A 313 24.10 6.94 -7.66
CA LYS A 313 24.26 5.51 -7.90
C LYS A 313 23.07 4.71 -7.41
N ILE A 314 22.69 3.76 -8.24
CA ILE A 314 21.68 2.75 -7.92
C ILE A 314 22.34 1.38 -7.79
N GLY A 315 21.84 0.60 -6.85
CA GLY A 315 22.12 -0.82 -6.73
C GLY A 315 21.03 -1.62 -7.43
N VAL A 316 21.43 -2.67 -8.14
CA VAL A 316 20.52 -3.59 -8.82
C VAL A 316 20.87 -5.02 -8.41
N LEU A 317 19.93 -5.69 -7.77
CA LEU A 317 20.02 -7.11 -7.44
C LEU A 317 19.17 -7.92 -8.41
N HIS A 318 19.80 -8.87 -9.09
CA HIS A 318 19.11 -9.77 -10.00
C HIS A 318 19.86 -11.10 -10.13
N GLU A 319 19.15 -12.22 -9.97
CA GLU A 319 19.73 -13.58 -10.09
C GLU A 319 21.00 -13.77 -9.23
N GLY A 320 20.97 -13.25 -7.99
CA GLY A 320 22.10 -13.32 -7.05
C GLY A 320 23.29 -12.40 -7.39
N SER A 321 23.23 -11.68 -8.51
CA SER A 321 24.24 -10.68 -8.89
C SER A 321 23.83 -9.31 -8.39
N GLU A 322 24.76 -8.65 -7.69
CA GLU A 322 24.64 -7.25 -7.28
C GLU A 322 25.46 -6.39 -8.24
N LEU A 323 24.79 -5.48 -8.93
CA LEU A 323 25.40 -4.56 -9.89
C LEU A 323 25.19 -3.12 -9.43
N GLU A 324 26.19 -2.29 -9.66
CA GLU A 324 26.16 -0.86 -9.39
C GLU A 324 26.10 -0.10 -10.71
N PHE A 325 25.25 0.92 -10.79
CA PHE A 325 25.13 1.79 -11.96
C PHE A 325 25.18 3.26 -11.54
N GLU A 326 25.97 4.05 -12.25
CA GLU A 326 25.83 5.51 -12.26
C GLU A 326 24.63 5.88 -13.15
N ALA A 327 23.49 6.17 -12.51
CA ALA A 327 22.22 6.37 -13.21
C ALA A 327 21.30 7.28 -12.38
N PRO A 328 20.28 7.90 -13.02
CA PRO A 328 19.20 8.56 -12.30
C PRO A 328 18.54 7.61 -11.27
N PRO A 329 17.88 8.14 -10.22
CA PRO A 329 17.35 7.35 -9.12
C PRO A 329 16.08 6.58 -9.52
N ILE A 330 16.19 5.62 -10.45
CA ILE A 330 15.06 4.81 -10.95
C ILE A 330 14.50 3.83 -9.91
N TRP A 331 15.01 3.84 -8.66
CA TRP A 331 14.34 3.25 -7.51
C TRP A 331 13.14 4.09 -7.03
N ASP A 332 13.09 5.38 -7.36
CA ASP A 332 11.95 6.27 -7.16
C ASP A 332 10.97 6.10 -8.34
N LEU A 333 9.69 5.85 -8.05
CA LEU A 333 8.70 5.57 -9.09
C LEU A 333 8.55 6.70 -10.13
N GLY A 334 8.66 7.96 -9.70
CA GLY A 334 8.55 9.10 -10.61
C GLY A 334 9.70 9.12 -11.63
N HIS A 335 10.93 8.91 -11.15
CA HIS A 335 12.10 8.78 -12.01
C HIS A 335 12.05 7.49 -12.84
N PHE A 336 11.59 6.38 -12.27
CA PHE A 336 11.41 5.13 -13.01
C PHE A 336 10.49 5.32 -14.22
N VAL A 337 9.33 5.94 -14.04
CA VAL A 337 8.41 6.20 -15.15
C VAL A 337 9.06 7.08 -16.22
N LYS A 338 9.74 8.16 -15.81
CA LYS A 338 10.39 9.09 -16.74
C LYS A 338 11.57 8.48 -17.49
N GLU A 339 12.39 7.70 -16.81
CA GLU A 339 13.68 7.22 -17.35
C GLU A 339 13.57 5.84 -18.01
N VAL A 340 12.56 5.05 -17.64
CA VAL A 340 12.40 3.67 -18.07
C VAL A 340 11.16 3.50 -18.95
N LEU A 341 10.03 4.14 -18.65
CA LEU A 341 8.78 3.89 -19.38
C LEU A 341 8.45 4.98 -20.42
N SER A 342 8.94 6.19 -20.20
CA SER A 342 8.75 7.31 -21.13
C SER A 342 9.85 7.27 -22.20
N PRO A 343 9.51 7.19 -23.49
CA PRO A 343 10.47 7.13 -24.59
C PRO A 343 11.24 8.43 -24.83
#